data_AF-A0A956M3L2-F1
#
_entry.id   AF-A0A956M3L2-F1
#
_cell.length_a   1.000
_cell.length_b   1.000
_cell.length_c   1.000
_cell.angle_alpha   90.00
_cell.angle_beta   90.00
_cell.angle_gamma   90.00
#
_symmetry.space_group_name_H-M   'P 1'
#
loop_
_entity.id
_entity.type
_entity.pdbx_description
1 polymer ?
#
loop_
_entity_poly.entity_id
_entity_poly.type
_entity_poly.pdbx_seq_one_letter_code
_entity_poly.pdbx_strand_id
1 'polypeptide(L)'
;LVDGETEIFGQRIDATNGSEVGTNDFRISDMGPDGDPAWDAQKPAVTYDPVTREYLVVWSGEDNLAGLVQGEFEIYGQRLSGTTGAEVGLNDFRISDMGPDGSALYGAFNPAVAVDGASGEYLVVWEGDDSGGGLVEGEFEIFGQRLLSNGLPLGTNDFRISDMGPDGDIDYAAVLPAVCWNSATNQYLVVFAGEDNAGLLVPGEFEIYGQLLDASGAQVGANDFRISTAGNDGDDTYDAFNPAVAYN
;
A
#
# COMPACT_ATOMS: atom_id res chain seq x y z
N LEU A 1 -17.12 0.51 -18.63
CA LEU A 1 -17.90 0.60 -17.39
C LEU A 1 -19.37 0.27 -17.58
N VAL A 2 -19.82 -0.81 -16.95
CA VAL A 2 -21.23 -1.12 -16.64
C VAL A 2 -21.59 -0.69 -15.21
N ASP A 3 -22.88 -0.74 -14.87
CA ASP A 3 -23.33 -0.45 -13.50
C ASP A 3 -22.75 -1.49 -12.51
N GLY A 4 -22.10 -1.01 -11.45
CA GLY A 4 -21.45 -1.84 -10.44
C GLY A 4 -19.98 -2.20 -10.70
N GLU A 5 -19.40 -1.81 -11.84
CA GLU A 5 -17.96 -2.00 -12.13
C GLU A 5 -17.17 -0.81 -11.56
N THR A 6 -16.20 -1.09 -10.69
CA THR A 6 -15.36 -0.07 -10.05
C THR A 6 -13.96 -0.06 -10.65
N GLU A 7 -13.53 1.10 -11.15
CA GLU A 7 -12.20 1.30 -11.70
C GLU A 7 -11.57 2.60 -11.21
N ILE A 8 -10.25 2.68 -11.27
CA ILE A 8 -9.49 3.89 -10.94
C ILE A 8 -9.51 4.85 -12.13
N PHE A 9 -9.91 6.09 -11.85
CA PHE A 9 -9.88 7.20 -12.81
C PHE A 9 -8.95 8.31 -12.32
N GLY A 10 -8.37 9.02 -13.28
CA GLY A 10 -7.52 10.17 -13.04
C GLY A 10 -8.04 11.43 -13.72
N GLN A 11 -7.79 12.56 -13.07
CA GLN A 11 -7.92 13.89 -13.65
C GLN A 11 -6.72 14.73 -13.25
N ARG A 12 -6.04 15.32 -14.24
CA ARG A 12 -4.94 16.25 -13.98
C ARG A 12 -5.48 17.65 -13.77
N ILE A 13 -4.94 18.34 -12.76
CA ILE A 13 -5.37 19.67 -12.36
C ILE A 13 -4.19 20.64 -12.48
N ASP A 14 -4.43 21.80 -13.10
CA ASP A 14 -3.48 22.91 -13.12
C ASP A 14 -3.35 23.48 -11.71
N ALA A 15 -2.16 23.35 -11.13
CA ALA A 15 -1.88 23.79 -9.76
C ALA A 15 -2.05 25.30 -9.52
N THR A 16 -2.08 26.13 -10.58
CA THR A 16 -2.19 27.59 -10.46
C THR A 16 -3.63 28.08 -10.39
N ASN A 17 -4.57 27.36 -10.99
CA ASN A 17 -5.94 27.84 -11.18
C ASN A 17 -7.02 26.78 -10.92
N GLY A 18 -6.63 25.52 -10.69
CA GLY A 18 -7.55 24.42 -10.40
C GLY A 18 -8.30 23.87 -11.62
N SER A 19 -7.97 24.31 -12.85
CA SER A 19 -8.64 23.81 -14.05
C SER A 19 -8.13 22.44 -14.45
N GLU A 20 -9.02 21.63 -15.01
CA GLU A 20 -8.66 20.34 -15.62
C GLU A 20 -7.69 20.51 -16.80
N VAL A 21 -6.73 19.59 -16.88
CA VAL A 21 -5.72 19.53 -17.95
C VAL A 21 -5.87 18.22 -18.70
N GLY A 22 -6.06 18.29 -20.01
CA GLY A 22 -6.13 17.12 -20.89
C GLY A 22 -7.55 16.57 -21.02
N THR A 23 -7.67 15.25 -21.21
CA THR A 23 -8.95 14.55 -21.28
C THR A 23 -9.63 14.61 -19.92
N ASN A 24 -10.94 14.90 -19.91
CA ASN A 24 -11.77 14.80 -18.71
C ASN A 24 -11.87 13.34 -18.28
N ASP A 25 -11.49 13.03 -17.04
CA ASP A 25 -11.58 11.73 -16.38
C ASP A 25 -11.14 10.55 -17.29
N PHE A 26 -9.88 10.16 -17.19
CA PHE A 26 -9.35 9.00 -17.92
C PHE A 26 -9.25 7.78 -17.00
N ARG A 27 -9.64 6.61 -17.50
CA ARG A 27 -9.45 5.33 -16.82
C ARG A 27 -7.94 5.05 -16.67
N ILE A 28 -7.54 4.48 -15.54
CA ILE A 28 -6.16 4.11 -15.21
C ILE A 28 -6.01 2.61 -15.04
N SER A 29 -7.01 1.94 -14.44
CA SER A 29 -6.98 0.50 -14.19
C SER A 29 -7.95 -0.24 -15.09
N ASP A 30 -7.60 -1.46 -15.48
CA ASP A 30 -8.43 -2.45 -16.16
C ASP A 30 -8.40 -3.78 -15.37
N MET A 31 -9.29 -3.93 -14.39
CA MET A 31 -9.40 -5.13 -13.55
C MET A 31 -10.37 -6.16 -14.17
N GLY A 32 -9.87 -7.36 -14.46
CA GLY A 32 -10.67 -8.42 -15.06
C GLY A 32 -11.23 -8.07 -16.46
N PRO A 33 -12.28 -8.76 -16.92
CA PRO A 33 -12.91 -8.46 -18.20
C PRO A 33 -13.68 -7.14 -18.15
N ASP A 34 -13.42 -6.25 -19.12
CA ASP A 34 -14.15 -4.98 -19.27
C ASP A 34 -15.68 -5.20 -19.30
N GLY A 35 -16.39 -4.47 -18.45
CA GLY A 35 -17.85 -4.59 -18.31
C GLY A 35 -18.32 -5.71 -17.38
N ASP A 36 -17.45 -6.27 -16.54
CA ASP A 36 -17.80 -7.27 -15.53
C ASP A 36 -17.69 -6.68 -14.11
N PRO A 37 -18.81 -6.43 -13.40
CA PRO A 37 -18.80 -5.81 -12.07
C PRO A 37 -18.34 -6.78 -10.97
N ALA A 38 -17.82 -7.94 -11.34
CA ALA A 38 -17.23 -8.92 -10.43
C ALA A 38 -15.79 -8.60 -10.04
N TRP A 39 -15.15 -7.64 -10.72
CA TRP A 39 -13.74 -7.29 -10.59
C TRP A 39 -13.65 -5.81 -10.29
N ASP A 40 -13.10 -5.47 -9.13
CA ASP A 40 -13.05 -4.10 -8.65
C ASP A 40 -11.61 -3.59 -8.52
N ALA A 41 -11.44 -2.29 -8.74
CA ALA A 41 -10.26 -1.53 -8.35
C ALA A 41 -10.65 -0.46 -7.31
N GLN A 42 -9.91 -0.38 -6.21
CA GLN A 42 -10.25 0.49 -5.08
C GLN A 42 -9.02 1.05 -4.35
N LYS A 43 -9.27 2.09 -3.54
CA LYS A 43 -8.28 2.70 -2.64
C LYS A 43 -6.99 3.13 -3.35
N PRO A 44 -7.07 3.99 -4.39
CA PRO A 44 -5.87 4.40 -5.11
C PRO A 44 -4.98 5.30 -4.25
N ALA A 45 -3.67 5.14 -4.40
CA ALA A 45 -2.65 6.07 -3.94
C ALA A 45 -1.76 6.49 -5.12
N VAL A 46 -1.16 7.68 -5.04
CA VAL A 46 -0.35 8.23 -6.13
C VAL A 46 0.88 8.95 -5.59
N THR A 47 2.00 8.79 -6.30
CA THR A 47 3.19 9.61 -6.12
C THR A 47 3.70 10.16 -7.45
N TYR A 48 4.46 11.25 -7.42
CA TYR A 48 5.13 11.81 -8.57
C TYR A 48 6.63 11.59 -8.46
N ASP A 49 7.22 10.86 -9.41
CA ASP A 49 8.66 10.69 -9.51
C ASP A 49 9.29 11.88 -10.27
N PRO A 50 10.09 12.73 -9.59
CA PRO A 50 10.74 13.87 -10.23
C PRO A 50 11.87 13.46 -11.18
N VAL A 51 12.40 12.24 -11.08
CA VAL A 51 13.50 11.72 -11.91
C VAL A 51 12.96 11.35 -13.30
N THR A 52 11.92 10.51 -13.36
CA THR A 52 11.29 10.10 -14.61
C THR A 52 10.26 11.10 -15.13
N ARG A 53 9.76 12.01 -14.28
CA ARG A 53 8.63 12.92 -14.55
C ARG A 53 7.33 12.18 -14.83
N GLU A 54 7.09 11.14 -14.06
CA GLU A 54 5.91 10.28 -14.17
C GLU A 54 5.18 10.22 -12.84
N TYR A 55 3.91 9.83 -12.89
CA TYR A 55 3.18 9.40 -11.72
C TYR A 55 3.24 7.88 -11.64
N LEU A 56 3.33 7.34 -10.42
CA LEU A 56 2.96 5.96 -10.15
C LEU A 56 1.65 6.00 -9.37
N VAL A 57 0.61 5.39 -9.93
CA VAL A 57 -0.68 5.15 -9.28
C VAL A 57 -0.72 3.68 -8.88
N VAL A 58 -1.10 3.40 -7.63
CA VAL A 58 -1.27 2.05 -7.09
C VAL A 58 -2.65 1.90 -6.49
N TRP A 59 -3.22 0.71 -6.48
CA TRP A 59 -4.55 0.44 -5.93
C TRP A 59 -4.67 -1.02 -5.50
N SER A 60 -5.67 -1.32 -4.67
CA SER A 60 -6.09 -2.69 -4.36
C SER A 60 -7.12 -3.11 -5.40
N GLY A 61 -6.98 -4.28 -6.01
CA GLY A 61 -7.95 -4.77 -6.98
C GLY A 61 -7.89 -6.27 -7.19
N GLU A 62 -8.82 -6.78 -7.99
CA GLU A 62 -8.94 -8.21 -8.32
C GLU A 62 -8.76 -8.38 -9.82
N ASP A 63 -8.04 -9.41 -10.25
CA ASP A 63 -7.87 -9.69 -11.68
C ASP A 63 -7.99 -11.19 -11.96
N ASN A 64 -8.21 -11.56 -13.23
CA ASN A 64 -8.37 -12.94 -13.67
C ASN A 64 -7.13 -13.48 -14.40
N LEU A 65 -6.01 -12.78 -14.27
CA LEU A 65 -4.73 -13.14 -14.85
C LEU A 65 -3.90 -14.00 -13.89
N ALA A 66 -2.89 -14.68 -14.44
CA ALA A 66 -1.90 -15.45 -13.67
C ALA A 66 -2.41 -16.59 -12.76
N GLY A 67 -3.71 -16.91 -12.77
CA GLY A 67 -4.29 -17.93 -11.88
C GLY A 67 -5.11 -17.35 -10.73
N LEU A 68 -5.19 -16.02 -10.66
CA LEU A 68 -5.99 -15.29 -9.70
C LEU A 68 -7.50 -15.52 -9.93
N VAL A 69 -8.26 -15.45 -8.85
CA VAL A 69 -9.72 -15.66 -8.84
C VAL A 69 -10.46 -14.46 -8.26
N GLN A 70 -11.77 -14.41 -8.49
CA GLN A 70 -12.62 -13.44 -7.82
C GLN A 70 -12.52 -13.61 -6.30
N GLY A 71 -12.42 -12.48 -5.59
CA GLY A 71 -12.21 -12.34 -4.16
C GLY A 71 -10.74 -12.19 -3.76
N GLU A 72 -9.81 -12.36 -4.69
CA GLU A 72 -8.37 -12.33 -4.44
C GLU A 72 -7.81 -10.93 -4.71
N PHE A 73 -7.79 -10.10 -3.68
CA PHE A 73 -7.33 -8.72 -3.77
C PHE A 73 -5.81 -8.63 -3.71
N GLU A 74 -5.24 -7.92 -4.66
CA GLU A 74 -3.81 -7.65 -4.75
C GLU A 74 -3.56 -6.17 -5.01
N ILE A 75 -2.35 -5.69 -4.74
CA ILE A 75 -1.92 -4.35 -5.09
C ILE A 75 -1.43 -4.37 -6.53
N TYR A 76 -2.00 -3.48 -7.34
CA TYR A 76 -1.61 -3.23 -8.72
C TYR A 76 -1.07 -1.82 -8.86
N GLY A 77 -0.36 -1.58 -9.97
CA GLY A 77 0.09 -0.25 -10.32
C GLY A 77 0.15 0.04 -11.80
N GLN A 78 0.06 1.33 -12.11
CA GLN A 78 0.23 1.88 -13.45
C GLN A 78 1.04 3.17 -13.38
N ARG A 79 2.07 3.26 -14.23
CA ARG A 79 2.84 4.49 -14.42
C ARG A 79 2.16 5.38 -15.46
N LEU A 80 2.12 6.68 -15.21
CA LEU A 80 1.50 7.67 -16.08
C LEU A 80 2.51 8.77 -16.43
N SER A 81 2.51 9.23 -17.67
CA SER A 81 3.28 10.40 -18.07
C SER A 81 2.84 11.63 -17.28
N GLY A 82 3.78 12.30 -16.61
CA GLY A 82 3.46 13.53 -15.87
C GLY A 82 2.98 14.68 -16.77
N THR A 83 3.27 14.60 -18.07
CA THR A 83 2.93 15.64 -19.06
C THR A 83 1.57 15.41 -19.72
N THR A 84 1.19 14.16 -19.98
CA THR A 84 -0.03 13.84 -20.72
C THR A 84 -1.07 13.08 -19.90
N GLY A 85 -0.68 12.38 -18.83
CA GLY A 85 -1.51 11.42 -18.13
C GLY A 85 -1.64 10.07 -18.83
N ALA A 86 -0.98 9.87 -19.98
CA ALA A 86 -1.01 8.60 -20.69
C ALA A 86 -0.19 7.53 -19.96
N GLU A 87 -0.66 6.29 -20.00
CA GLU A 87 0.03 5.13 -19.44
C GLU A 87 1.42 4.93 -20.03
N VAL A 88 2.34 4.46 -19.19
CA VAL A 88 3.73 4.18 -19.51
C VAL A 88 4.09 2.79 -19.00
N GLY A 89 4.61 1.94 -19.88
CA GLY A 89 5.14 0.63 -19.49
C GLY A 89 4.11 -0.50 -19.59
N LEU A 90 4.18 -1.44 -18.65
CA LEU A 90 3.23 -2.54 -18.56
C LEU A 90 1.88 -2.00 -18.10
N ASN A 91 0.81 -2.59 -18.62
CA ASN A 91 -0.55 -2.38 -18.13
C ASN A 91 -0.68 -3.07 -16.78
N ASP A 92 -1.21 -2.38 -15.78
CA ASP A 92 -1.70 -2.91 -14.50
C ASP A 92 -0.86 -4.06 -13.94
N PHE A 93 0.37 -3.76 -13.56
CA PHE A 93 1.26 -4.78 -13.04
C PHE A 93 0.96 -5.07 -11.57
N ARG A 94 0.80 -6.36 -11.23
CA ARG A 94 0.71 -6.84 -9.84
C ARG A 94 2.01 -6.53 -9.08
N ILE A 95 1.87 -6.02 -7.86
CA ILE A 95 2.94 -5.57 -6.98
C ILE A 95 3.09 -6.47 -5.75
N SER A 96 1.97 -6.92 -5.16
CA SER A 96 1.96 -7.80 -3.98
C SER A 96 1.75 -9.27 -4.35
N ASP A 97 2.06 -10.16 -3.41
CA ASP A 97 1.75 -11.59 -3.48
C ASP A 97 1.23 -12.08 -2.11
N MET A 98 -0.07 -11.96 -1.86
CA MET A 98 -0.69 -12.31 -0.57
C MET A 98 -1.32 -13.70 -0.63
N GLY A 99 -0.69 -14.66 0.06
CA GLY A 99 -1.12 -16.05 0.04
C GLY A 99 -0.88 -16.75 -1.31
N PRO A 100 -1.34 -18.01 -1.45
CA PRO A 100 -1.20 -18.74 -2.70
C PRO A 100 -2.22 -18.29 -3.74
N ASP A 101 -1.76 -18.08 -4.99
CA ASP A 101 -2.61 -17.82 -6.15
C ASP A 101 -3.85 -18.74 -6.21
N GLY A 102 -5.01 -18.14 -6.43
CA GLY A 102 -6.30 -18.79 -6.52
C GLY A 102 -7.03 -18.92 -5.18
N SER A 103 -6.63 -18.16 -4.16
CA SER A 103 -7.20 -18.18 -2.81
C SER A 103 -7.70 -16.80 -2.36
N ALA A 104 -9.00 -16.59 -2.47
CA ALA A 104 -9.71 -15.42 -1.94
C ALA A 104 -9.79 -15.32 -0.39
N LEU A 105 -8.99 -16.12 0.33
CA LEU A 105 -8.86 -16.04 1.79
C LEU A 105 -7.81 -15.02 2.23
N TYR A 106 -6.90 -14.66 1.32
CA TYR A 106 -5.80 -13.73 1.54
C TYR A 106 -6.00 -12.50 0.66
N GLY A 107 -5.34 -11.40 0.99
CA GLY A 107 -5.39 -10.23 0.13
C GLY A 107 -4.68 -9.01 0.65
N ALA A 108 -4.53 -8.02 -0.23
CA ALA A 108 -3.84 -6.78 0.00
C ALA A 108 -4.76 -5.56 -0.14
N PHE A 109 -4.68 -4.64 0.81
CA PHE A 109 -5.59 -3.49 0.91
C PHE A 109 -4.86 -2.20 1.30
N ASN A 110 -5.58 -1.08 1.13
CA ASN A 110 -5.16 0.26 1.57
C ASN A 110 -3.69 0.61 1.22
N PRO A 111 -3.29 0.57 -0.06
CA PRO A 111 -1.91 0.82 -0.43
C PRO A 111 -1.52 2.29 -0.23
N ALA A 112 -0.24 2.50 0.08
CA ALA A 112 0.42 3.79 0.06
C ALA A 112 1.76 3.69 -0.69
N VAL A 113 2.20 4.80 -1.29
CA VAL A 113 3.42 4.81 -2.10
C VAL A 113 4.27 6.04 -1.85
N ALA A 114 5.58 5.85 -1.70
CA ALA A 114 6.59 6.89 -1.66
C ALA A 114 7.64 6.66 -2.74
N VAL A 115 8.28 7.74 -3.19
CA VAL A 115 9.40 7.68 -4.13
C VAL A 115 10.66 8.22 -3.46
N ASP A 116 11.76 7.50 -3.61
CA ASP A 116 13.08 8.07 -3.39
C ASP A 116 13.37 9.06 -4.52
N GLY A 117 13.20 10.35 -4.24
CA GLY A 117 13.39 11.43 -5.21
C GLY A 117 14.81 11.56 -5.76
N ALA A 118 15.80 10.82 -5.25
CA ALA A 118 17.16 10.79 -5.79
C ALA A 118 17.36 9.67 -6.83
N SER A 119 16.82 8.47 -6.59
CA SER A 119 16.97 7.31 -7.48
C SER A 119 15.78 7.09 -8.42
N GLY A 120 14.60 7.61 -8.07
CA GLY A 120 13.33 7.30 -8.72
C GLY A 120 12.77 5.92 -8.34
N GLU A 121 13.39 5.21 -7.40
CA GLU A 121 12.84 3.96 -6.87
C GLU A 121 11.63 4.24 -5.98
N TYR A 122 10.68 3.31 -5.99
CA TYR A 122 9.46 3.42 -5.19
C TYR A 122 9.48 2.43 -4.04
N LEU A 123 8.83 2.78 -2.94
CA LEU A 123 8.35 1.84 -1.94
C LEU A 123 6.83 1.91 -1.91
N VAL A 124 6.19 0.79 -2.23
CA VAL A 124 4.74 0.58 -2.09
C VAL A 124 4.53 -0.25 -0.84
N VAL A 125 3.60 0.17 0.03
CA VAL A 125 3.22 -0.52 1.26
C VAL A 125 1.72 -0.74 1.30
N TRP A 126 1.25 -1.77 1.98
CA TRP A 126 -0.17 -2.12 2.11
C TRP A 126 -0.40 -2.90 3.40
N GLU A 127 -1.66 -2.98 3.84
CA GLU A 127 -2.07 -4.00 4.82
C GLU A 127 -2.39 -5.30 4.08
N GLY A 128 -1.93 -6.44 4.59
CA GLY A 128 -2.04 -7.72 3.92
C GLY A 128 -2.29 -8.86 4.88
N ASP A 129 -3.11 -9.81 4.43
CA ASP A 129 -3.30 -11.13 5.04
C ASP A 129 -2.52 -12.14 4.19
N ASP A 130 -1.52 -12.80 4.76
CA ASP A 130 -0.62 -13.72 4.06
C ASP A 130 -0.44 -15.03 4.84
N SER A 131 0.00 -16.08 4.15
CA SER A 131 0.29 -17.41 4.69
C SER A 131 1.79 -17.67 4.92
N GLY A 132 2.65 -16.68 4.63
CA GLY A 132 4.09 -16.74 4.80
C GLY A 132 4.57 -16.48 6.23
N GLY A 133 5.84 -16.77 6.52
CA GLY A 133 6.50 -16.27 7.73
C GLY A 133 6.07 -16.86 9.09
N GLY A 134 4.99 -17.63 9.16
CA GLY A 134 4.38 -18.06 10.43
C GLY A 134 2.97 -17.50 10.63
N LEU A 135 2.54 -16.60 9.74
CA LEU A 135 1.22 -15.97 9.71
C LEU A 135 0.12 -16.98 9.35
N VAL A 136 -1.10 -16.67 9.76
CA VAL A 136 -2.31 -17.44 9.45
C VAL A 136 -3.41 -16.55 8.85
N GLU A 137 -4.37 -17.17 8.16
CA GLU A 137 -5.56 -16.48 7.64
C GLU A 137 -6.22 -15.60 8.72
N GLY A 138 -6.42 -14.32 8.39
CA GLY A 138 -6.98 -13.29 9.26
C GLY A 138 -5.95 -12.49 10.06
N GLU A 139 -4.65 -12.80 9.95
CA GLU A 139 -3.57 -12.08 10.61
C GLU A 139 -3.02 -10.99 9.69
N PHE A 140 -3.47 -9.75 9.90
CA PHE A 140 -3.13 -8.62 9.05
C PHE A 140 -1.85 -7.92 9.50
N GLU A 141 -0.93 -7.73 8.57
CA GLU A 141 0.31 -7.01 8.80
C GLU A 141 0.58 -5.98 7.70
N ILE A 142 1.50 -5.05 7.93
CA ILE A 142 1.98 -4.16 6.90
C ILE A 142 3.07 -4.86 6.10
N PHE A 143 2.89 -4.89 4.79
CA PHE A 143 3.86 -5.39 3.83
C PHE A 143 4.35 -4.28 2.91
N GLY A 144 5.44 -4.54 2.20
CA GLY A 144 5.87 -3.67 1.13
C GLY A 144 6.68 -4.35 0.04
N GLN A 145 6.72 -3.68 -1.10
CA GLN A 145 7.54 -4.05 -2.25
C GLN A 145 8.24 -2.79 -2.77
N ARG A 146 9.55 -2.91 -2.98
CA ARG A 146 10.33 -1.88 -3.66
C ARG A 146 10.22 -2.06 -5.17
N LEU A 147 10.13 -0.95 -5.90
CA LEU A 147 10.09 -0.97 -7.35
C LEU A 147 11.24 -0.13 -7.92
N LEU A 148 11.83 -0.60 -9.01
CA LEU A 148 12.66 0.22 -9.88
C LEU A 148 11.84 1.41 -10.42
N SER A 149 12.53 2.45 -10.89
CA SER A 149 11.87 3.61 -11.51
C SER A 149 11.03 3.27 -12.74
N ASN A 150 11.20 2.07 -13.31
CA ASN A 150 10.40 1.57 -14.42
C ASN A 150 9.18 0.71 -13.97
N GLY A 151 8.93 0.57 -12.67
CA GLY A 151 7.83 -0.21 -12.10
C GLY A 151 8.13 -1.70 -11.89
N LEU A 152 9.32 -2.19 -12.26
CA LEU A 152 9.67 -3.59 -12.01
C LEU A 152 10.01 -3.83 -10.53
N PRO A 153 9.61 -4.97 -9.94
CA PRO A 153 9.93 -5.28 -8.55
C PRO A 153 11.44 -5.44 -8.32
N LEU A 154 11.89 -4.92 -7.18
CA LEU A 154 13.23 -5.09 -6.63
C LEU A 154 13.21 -6.15 -5.54
N GLY A 155 13.96 -7.23 -5.73
CA GLY A 155 13.95 -8.38 -4.83
C GLY A 155 13.26 -9.57 -5.46
N THR A 156 13.02 -10.60 -4.66
CA THR A 156 12.35 -11.85 -5.10
C THR A 156 10.89 -11.92 -4.69
N ASN A 157 10.50 -11.20 -3.65
CA ASN A 157 9.13 -11.05 -3.18
C ASN A 157 8.97 -9.73 -2.42
N ASP A 158 7.73 -9.43 -2.06
CA ASP A 158 7.40 -8.50 -0.98
C ASP A 158 7.96 -8.95 0.38
N PHE A 159 7.88 -8.05 1.36
CA PHE A 159 8.40 -8.28 2.70
C PHE A 159 7.48 -7.67 3.77
N ARG A 160 7.34 -8.38 4.88
CA ARG A 160 6.66 -7.90 6.08
C ARG A 160 7.45 -6.74 6.71
N ILE A 161 6.72 -5.70 7.11
CA ILE A 161 7.25 -4.46 7.70
C ILE A 161 6.93 -4.36 9.18
N SER A 162 5.73 -4.77 9.61
CA SER A 162 5.30 -4.76 11.02
C SER A 162 5.22 -6.17 11.60
N ASP A 163 5.41 -6.30 12.91
CA ASP A 163 5.19 -7.52 13.67
C ASP A 163 4.31 -7.21 14.90
N MET A 164 2.99 -7.26 14.73
CA MET A 164 1.99 -6.94 15.75
C MET A 164 1.56 -8.19 16.52
N GLY A 165 1.96 -8.27 17.79
CA GLY A 165 1.71 -9.47 18.58
C GLY A 165 2.55 -10.69 18.14
N PRO A 166 2.22 -11.90 18.63
CA PRO A 166 2.90 -13.12 18.25
C PRO A 166 2.37 -13.68 16.92
N ASP A 167 3.27 -14.17 16.05
CA ASP A 167 2.88 -14.87 14.81
C ASP A 167 1.84 -15.98 15.07
N GLY A 168 0.79 -16.00 14.24
CA GLY A 168 -0.31 -16.95 14.30
C GLY A 168 -1.46 -16.53 15.22
N ASP A 169 -1.47 -15.28 15.68
CA ASP A 169 -2.49 -14.73 16.59
C ASP A 169 -3.29 -13.61 15.93
N ILE A 170 -4.48 -13.97 15.42
CA ILE A 170 -5.39 -13.06 14.70
C ILE A 170 -6.02 -11.96 15.57
N ASP A 171 -5.78 -11.98 16.88
CA ASP A 171 -6.28 -10.94 17.80
C ASP A 171 -5.44 -9.65 17.70
N TYR A 172 -4.35 -9.63 16.93
CA TYR A 172 -3.51 -8.47 16.67
C TYR A 172 -3.45 -8.20 15.16
N ALA A 173 -3.45 -6.92 14.79
CA ALA A 173 -3.39 -6.51 13.39
C ALA A 173 -2.60 -5.21 13.21
N ALA A 174 -2.06 -5.03 12.01
CA ALA A 174 -1.56 -3.75 11.50
C ALA A 174 -2.31 -3.35 10.23
N VAL A 175 -2.81 -2.11 10.19
CA VAL A 175 -3.73 -1.63 9.14
C VAL A 175 -3.45 -0.17 8.77
N LEU A 176 -4.02 0.25 7.64
CA LEU A 176 -4.05 1.64 7.15
C LEU A 176 -2.66 2.30 7.10
N PRO A 177 -1.70 1.74 6.35
CA PRO A 177 -0.35 2.28 6.30
C PRO A 177 -0.28 3.62 5.55
N ALA A 178 0.69 4.44 5.94
CA ALA A 178 1.16 5.58 5.19
C ALA A 178 2.70 5.57 5.15
N VAL A 179 3.28 6.07 4.06
CA VAL A 179 4.74 6.06 3.86
C VAL A 179 5.24 7.39 3.33
N CYS A 180 6.40 7.83 3.81
CA CYS A 180 7.13 8.94 3.20
C CYS A 180 8.63 8.66 3.10
N TRP A 181 9.30 9.35 2.18
CA TRP A 181 10.74 9.31 2.00
C TRP A 181 11.43 10.52 2.66
N ASN A 182 12.42 10.25 3.51
CA ASN A 182 13.33 11.24 4.09
C ASN A 182 14.63 11.28 3.30
N SER A 183 14.80 12.34 2.50
CA SER A 183 15.98 12.54 1.65
C SER A 183 17.24 12.93 2.40
N ALA A 184 17.15 13.41 3.65
CA ALA A 184 18.32 13.77 4.44
C ALA A 184 19.04 12.56 5.04
N THR A 185 18.30 11.49 5.37
CA THR A 185 18.86 10.26 5.94
C THR A 185 18.78 9.06 5.01
N ASN A 186 18.19 9.21 3.81
CA ASN A 186 18.06 8.15 2.81
C ASN A 186 17.25 6.96 3.37
N GLN A 187 16.09 7.28 3.94
CA GLN A 187 15.24 6.36 4.69
C GLN A 187 13.76 6.58 4.38
N TYR A 188 12.98 5.51 4.45
CA TYR A 188 11.53 5.58 4.51
C TYR A 188 11.05 5.58 5.96
N LEU A 189 9.96 6.29 6.23
CA LEU A 189 9.16 6.11 7.44
C LEU A 189 7.81 5.57 7.02
N VAL A 190 7.49 4.36 7.47
CA VAL A 190 6.17 3.75 7.36
C VAL A 190 5.47 3.92 8.70
N VAL A 191 4.24 4.39 8.70
CA VAL A 191 3.38 4.50 9.88
C VAL A 191 2.08 3.77 9.62
N PHE A 192 1.51 3.16 10.65
CA PHE A 192 0.31 2.33 10.54
C PHE A 192 -0.45 2.35 11.87
N ALA A 193 -1.74 2.03 11.82
CA ALA A 193 -2.49 1.73 13.03
C ALA A 193 -2.28 0.25 13.36
N GLY A 194 -2.07 -0.12 14.62
CA GLY A 194 -1.93 -1.52 14.99
C GLY A 194 -2.22 -1.79 16.45
N GLU A 195 -2.35 -3.08 16.76
CA GLU A 195 -2.58 -3.63 18.09
C GLU A 195 -1.36 -4.46 18.46
N ASP A 196 -0.76 -4.23 19.62
CA ASP A 196 0.45 -4.97 20.03
C ASP A 196 0.29 -5.50 21.46
N ASN A 197 1.13 -6.47 21.84
CA ASN A 197 1.14 -7.08 23.17
C ASN A 197 2.23 -6.50 24.09
N ALA A 198 2.80 -5.35 23.73
CA ALA A 198 3.85 -4.71 24.51
C ALA A 198 3.32 -4.10 25.82
N GLY A 199 3.80 -4.63 26.94
CA GLY A 199 3.54 -4.06 28.26
C GLY A 199 2.12 -4.34 28.77
N LEU A 200 1.28 -3.31 28.83
CA LEU A 200 -0.12 -3.40 29.30
C LEU A 200 -1.15 -3.32 28.16
N LEU A 201 -0.67 -3.19 26.92
CA LEU A 201 -1.52 -3.20 25.73
C LEU A 201 -2.27 -4.53 25.59
N VAL A 202 -3.47 -4.46 25.04
CA VAL A 202 -4.38 -5.60 24.86
C VAL A 202 -4.96 -5.61 23.44
N PRO A 203 -5.40 -6.79 22.92
CA PRO A 203 -6.24 -6.84 21.73
C PRO A 203 -7.43 -5.87 21.83
N GLY A 204 -7.73 -5.17 20.75
CA GLY A 204 -8.73 -4.11 20.67
C GLY A 204 -8.19 -2.70 20.90
N GLU A 205 -6.94 -2.51 21.31
CA GLU A 205 -6.34 -1.19 21.59
C GLU A 205 -5.47 -0.72 20.43
N PHE A 206 -6.07 -0.01 19.46
CA PHE A 206 -5.32 0.48 18.30
C PHE A 206 -4.50 1.73 18.62
N GLU A 207 -3.22 1.69 18.26
CA GLU A 207 -2.31 2.82 18.35
C GLU A 207 -1.59 3.05 17.02
N ILE A 208 -1.04 4.24 16.82
CA ILE A 208 -0.17 4.52 15.69
C ILE A 208 1.23 4.04 16.04
N TYR A 209 1.77 3.20 15.18
CA TYR A 209 3.15 2.72 15.20
C TYR A 209 3.90 3.26 13.99
N GLY A 210 5.22 3.12 14.03
CA GLY A 210 6.06 3.38 12.88
C GLY A 210 7.25 2.44 12.80
N GLN A 211 7.70 2.23 11.57
CA GLN A 211 8.90 1.48 11.25
C GLN A 211 9.74 2.31 10.28
N LEU A 212 11.02 2.51 10.63
CA LEU A 212 11.99 3.12 9.71
C LEU A 212 12.60 2.04 8.83
N LEU A 213 12.73 2.32 7.54
CA LEU A 213 13.44 1.48 6.59
C LEU A 213 14.60 2.26 5.98
N ASP A 214 15.73 1.62 5.73
CA ASP A 214 16.74 2.21 4.87
C ASP A 214 16.32 2.18 3.39
N ALA A 215 17.13 2.79 2.51
CA ALA A 215 16.84 2.83 1.09
C ALA A 215 16.73 1.45 0.43
N SER A 216 17.29 0.40 1.04
CA SER A 216 17.17 -0.97 0.56
C SER A 216 15.85 -1.64 0.97
N GLY A 217 15.07 -1.01 1.85
CA GLY A 217 13.86 -1.59 2.46
C GLY A 217 14.14 -2.34 3.76
N ALA A 218 15.39 -2.37 4.23
CA ALA A 218 15.73 -3.06 5.47
C ALA A 218 15.30 -2.21 6.67
N GLN A 219 14.64 -2.84 7.64
CA GLN A 219 14.26 -2.19 8.89
C GLN A 219 15.50 -1.65 9.63
N VAL A 220 15.37 -0.44 10.16
CA VAL A 220 16.39 0.23 10.96
C VAL A 220 15.77 0.85 12.21
N GLY A 221 16.52 0.89 13.30
CA GLY A 221 16.05 1.48 14.56
C GLY A 221 15.30 0.49 15.45
N ALA A 222 14.35 0.99 16.22
CA ALA A 222 13.49 0.16 17.06
C ALA A 222 12.47 -0.57 16.19
N ASN A 223 12.18 -1.83 16.54
CA ASN A 223 11.06 -2.57 15.97
C ASN A 223 9.77 -1.86 16.35
N ASP A 224 8.94 -1.52 15.36
CA ASP A 224 7.58 -0.99 15.50
C ASP A 224 7.42 -0.06 16.69
N PHE A 225 7.97 1.15 16.58
CA PHE A 225 7.91 2.09 17.69
C PHE A 225 6.52 2.72 17.78
N ARG A 226 5.89 2.61 18.95
CA ARG A 226 4.63 3.28 19.26
C ARG A 226 4.79 4.80 19.20
N ILE A 227 3.93 5.47 18.44
CA ILE A 227 3.90 6.92 18.22
C ILE A 227 2.80 7.58 19.05
N SER A 228 1.62 6.96 19.15
CA SER A 228 0.49 7.51 19.92
C SER A 228 0.25 6.76 21.24
N THR A 229 -0.50 7.41 22.12
CA THR A 229 -0.99 6.84 23.38
C THR A 229 -2.40 7.40 23.59
N ALA A 230 -3.37 6.78 22.95
CA ALA A 230 -4.79 7.06 23.06
C ALA A 230 -5.35 6.37 24.31
N GLY A 231 -5.69 7.15 25.34
CA GLY A 231 -6.19 6.56 26.59
C GLY A 231 -5.06 6.06 27.50
N ASN A 232 -5.37 5.10 28.36
CA ASN A 232 -4.39 4.43 29.21
C ASN A 232 -4.16 3.02 28.66
N ASP A 233 -2.93 2.52 28.72
CA ASP A 233 -2.61 1.15 28.33
C ASP A 233 -3.55 0.13 28.98
N GLY A 234 -4.12 -0.75 28.16
CA GLY A 234 -5.09 -1.79 28.55
C GLY A 234 -6.55 -1.35 28.49
N ASP A 235 -6.84 -0.20 27.87
CA ASP A 235 -8.19 0.33 27.68
C ASP A 235 -8.55 0.34 26.18
N ASP A 236 -9.12 -0.78 25.71
CA ASP A 236 -9.60 -1.02 24.33
C ASP A 236 -10.80 -0.13 23.90
N THR A 237 -11.15 0.88 24.71
CA THR A 237 -12.21 1.85 24.37
C THR A 237 -11.67 3.12 23.72
N TYR A 238 -10.35 3.25 23.58
CA TYR A 238 -9.67 4.36 22.92
C TYR A 238 -8.77 3.86 21.81
N ASP A 239 -9.00 4.35 20.59
CA ASP A 239 -8.22 3.96 19.42
C ASP A 239 -7.61 5.17 18.71
N ALA A 240 -6.47 4.93 18.05
CA ALA A 240 -5.89 5.81 17.05
C ALA A 240 -5.85 5.11 15.68
N PHE A 241 -6.49 5.73 14.68
CA PHE A 241 -6.58 5.22 13.31
C PHE A 241 -6.23 6.30 12.27
N ASN A 242 -6.03 5.87 11.02
CA ASN A 242 -5.79 6.71 9.84
C ASN A 242 -4.56 7.63 9.99
N PRO A 243 -3.36 7.06 10.22
CA PRO A 243 -2.15 7.87 10.29
C PRO A 243 -1.86 8.51 8.93
N ALA A 244 -1.16 9.64 8.97
CA ALA A 244 -0.58 10.26 7.79
C ALA A 244 0.81 10.75 8.13
N VAL A 245 1.74 10.60 7.20
CA VAL A 245 3.14 11.00 7.37
C VAL A 245 3.62 11.77 6.16
N ALA A 246 4.41 12.82 6.43
CA ALA A 246 5.04 13.62 5.39
C ALA A 246 6.43 14.04 5.86
N TYR A 247 7.35 14.14 4.90
CA TYR A 247 8.68 14.70 5.10
C TYR A 247 8.75 16.10 4.47
N ASN A 248 9.41 17.04 5.13
CA ASN A 248 9.57 18.45 4.72
C ASN A 248 11.05 18.82 4.67
#